data_AF-A0A366MH00-F1
#
_entry.id   AF-A0A366MH00-F1
#
_cell.length_a   1.000
_cell.length_b   1.000
_cell.length_c   1.000
_cell.angle_alpha   90.00
_cell.angle_beta   90.00
_cell.angle_gamma   90.00
#
_symmetry.space_group_name_H-M   'P 1'
#
loop_
_entity.id
_entity.type
_entity.pdbx_description
1 polymer ?
#
loop_
_entity_poly.entity_id
_entity_poly.type
_entity_poly.pdbx_seq_one_letter_code
_entity_poly.pdbx_strand_id
1 'polypeptide(L)' 'MKQWYEYPELRDKETFLSMLRKGMTCEEIAQVAGCSVSAVRTAEKRHTLRKPVIIMSEELRRKLKL' A
#
# COMPACT_ATOMS: atom_id res chain seq x y z
N MET A 1 -3.79 21.07 -2.67
CA MET A 1 -3.89 19.59 -2.54
C MET A 1 -3.19 19.21 -1.25
N LYS A 2 -3.87 18.45 -0.38
CA LYS A 2 -3.22 17.90 0.82
C LYS A 2 -2.17 16.86 0.42
N GLN A 3 -1.02 16.90 1.08
CA GLN A 3 0.11 16.02 0.81
C GLN A 3 0.01 14.74 1.63
N TRP A 4 0.66 13.67 1.18
CA TRP A 4 0.59 12.35 1.80
C TRP A 4 1.01 12.32 3.29
N TYR A 5 1.90 13.22 3.74
CA TYR A 5 2.34 13.30 5.14
C TYR A 5 1.31 13.91 6.10
N GLU A 6 0.26 14.54 5.57
CA GLU A 6 -0.85 15.08 6.35
C GLU A 6 -1.86 13.98 6.74
N TYR A 7 -1.73 12.79 6.17
CA TYR A 7 -2.56 11.63 6.48
C TYR A 7 -1.79 10.66 7.37
N PRO A 8 -2.22 10.45 8.64
CA PRO A 8 -1.52 9.57 9.58
C PRO A 8 -1.33 8.16 9.05
N GLU A 9 -2.33 7.65 8.33
CA GLU A 9 -2.37 6.31 7.74
C GLU A 9 -1.34 6.10 6.63
N LEU A 10 -1.03 7.16 5.87
CA LEU A 10 -0.01 7.16 4.82
C LEU A 10 1.38 7.49 5.39
N ARG A 11 1.44 8.28 6.47
CA ARG A 11 2.69 8.64 7.15
C ARG A 11 3.26 7.45 7.90
N ASP A 12 2.42 6.69 8.58
CA ASP A 12 2.82 5.54 9.35
C ASP A 12 3.10 4.33 8.44
N LYS A 13 4.34 3.87 8.46
CA LYS A 13 4.80 2.80 7.58
C LYS A 13 4.11 1.47 7.89
N GLU A 14 3.95 1.13 9.17
CA GLU A 14 3.36 -0.16 9.56
C GLU A 14 1.89 -0.23 9.20
N THR A 15 1.16 0.86 9.45
CA THR A 15 -0.25 1.02 9.07
C THR A 15 -0.41 0.88 7.57
N PHE A 16 0.38 1.60 6.77
CA PHE A 16 0.34 1.52 5.32
C PHE A 16 0.67 0.11 4.79
N LEU A 17 1.72 -0.52 5.32
CA LEU A 17 2.10 -1.88 4.95
C LEU A 17 1.06 -2.91 5.38
N SER A 18 0.35 -2.69 6.48
CA SER A 18 -0.72 -3.59 6.94
C SER A 18 -1.88 -3.61 5.93
N MET A 19 -2.23 -2.45 5.34
CA MET A 19 -3.26 -2.35 4.30
C MET A 19 -2.83 -3.07 3.02
N LEU A 20 -1.57 -2.88 2.60
CA LEU A 20 -1.01 -3.61 1.46
C LEU A 20 -0.96 -5.12 1.70
N ARG A 21 -0.61 -5.58 2.91
CA ARG A 21 -0.61 -7.00 3.28
C ARG A 21 -2.01 -7.61 3.30
N LYS A 22 -3.05 -6.81 3.54
CA LYS A 22 -4.45 -7.22 3.40
C LYS A 22 -4.89 -7.33 1.93
N GLY A 23 -4.02 -7.00 0.98
CA GLY A 23 -4.31 -7.04 -0.45
C GLY A 23 -5.04 -5.79 -0.97
N MET A 24 -5.11 -4.72 -0.17
CA MET A 24 -5.78 -3.49 -0.59
C MET A 24 -4.99 -2.79 -1.69
N THR A 25 -5.71 -2.31 -2.70
CA THR A 25 -5.18 -1.50 -3.79
C THR A 25 -4.97 -0.05 -3.36
N CYS A 26 -4.17 0.70 -4.12
CA CYS A 26 -3.97 2.13 -3.85
C CYS A 26 -5.27 2.95 -3.88
N GLU A 27 -6.26 2.51 -4.66
CA GLU A 27 -7.56 3.18 -4.77
C GLU A 27 -8.41 2.94 -3.53
N GLU A 28 -8.44 1.70 -3.02
CA GLU A 28 -9.12 1.37 -1.77
C GLU A 28 -8.46 2.06 -0.58
N ILE A 29 -7.12 2.11 -0.54
CA ILE A 29 -6.38 2.85 0.49
C ILE A 29 -6.71 4.34 0.41
N ALA A 30 -6.82 4.91 -0.79
CA ALA A 30 -7.20 6.30 -0.97
C ALA A 30 -8.60 6.57 -0.42
N GLN A 31 -9.54 5.67 -0.68
CA GLN A 31 -10.92 5.76 -0.20
C GLN A 31 -11.03 5.62 1.32
N VAL A 32 -10.30 4.67 1.91
CA VAL A 32 -10.26 4.46 3.37
C VAL A 32 -9.62 5.64 4.09
N ALA A 33 -8.48 6.12 3.60
CA ALA A 33 -7.74 7.23 4.20
C ALA A 33 -8.34 8.61 3.86
N GLY A 34 -9.40 8.67 3.05
CA GLY A 34 -10.04 9.92 2.62
C GLY A 34 -9.10 10.85 1.85
N CYS A 35 -8.19 10.29 1.06
CA CYS A 35 -7.13 11.01 0.37
C CYS A 35 -7.13 10.76 -1.14
N SER A 36 -6.27 11.46 -1.88
CA SER A 36 -6.12 11.23 -3.31
C SER A 36 -5.21 10.03 -3.60
N VAL A 37 -5.49 9.30 -4.68
CA VAL A 37 -4.64 8.19 -5.15
C VAL A 37 -3.20 8.64 -5.40
N SER A 38 -3.01 9.89 -5.83
CA SER A 38 -1.69 10.50 -6.00
C SER A 38 -0.90 10.57 -4.69
N ALA A 39 -1.56 10.93 -3.57
CA ALA A 39 -0.92 10.94 -2.25
C ALA A 39 -0.52 9.51 -1.81
N VAL A 40 -1.40 8.53 -2.06
CA VAL A 40 -1.12 7.11 -1.79
C VAL A 40 0.10 6.64 -2.58
N ARG A 41 0.18 6.92 -3.88
CA ARG A 41 1.33 6.55 -4.73
C ARG A 41 2.65 7.18 -4.26
N THR A 42 2.61 8.43 -3.79
CA THR A 42 3.81 9.08 -3.24
C THR A 42 4.26 8.42 -1.93
N ALA A 43 3.32 8.11 -1.03
CA ALA A 43 3.60 7.37 0.20
C ALA A 43 4.14 5.97 -0.11
N GLU A 44 3.51 5.25 -1.04
CA GLU A 44 3.93 3.93 -1.51
C GLU A 44 5.37 3.98 -2.00
N LYS A 45 5.72 4.88 -2.93
CA LYS A 45 7.11 5.03 -3.41
C LYS A 45 8.08 5.30 -2.27
N ARG A 46 7.70 6.15 -1.30
CA ARG A 46 8.59 6.49 -0.17
C ARG A 46 8.80 5.31 0.78
N HIS A 47 7.77 4.52 1.05
CA HIS A 47 7.84 3.35 1.92
C HIS A 47 8.45 2.11 1.22
N THR A 48 8.19 1.93 -0.08
CA THR A 48 8.68 0.81 -0.91
C THR A 48 10.12 0.98 -1.39
N LEU A 49 10.69 2.19 -1.36
CA LEU A 49 12.15 2.37 -1.43
C LEU A 49 12.89 1.58 -0.32
N ARG A 50 12.20 1.22 0.76
CA ARG A 50 12.61 0.17 1.71
C ARG A 50 11.77 -1.09 1.47
N LYS A 51 12.05 -1.79 0.36
CA LYS A 51 11.32 -2.95 -0.20
C LYS A 51 10.45 -3.73 0.80
N PRO A 52 9.14 -3.88 0.56
CA PRO A 52 8.38 -4.96 1.17
C PRO A 52 8.73 -6.25 0.42
N VAL A 53 9.28 -7.22 1.16
CA VAL A 53 9.38 -8.60 0.68
C VAL A 53 7.95 -9.12 0.54
N ILE A 54 7.48 -9.26 -0.70
CA ILE A 54 6.20 -9.93 -0.98
C ILE A 54 6.44 -11.42 -0.73
N ILE A 55 6.03 -11.92 0.43
CA ILE A 55 5.92 -13.36 0.66
C ILE A 55 4.65 -13.80 -0.07
N MET A 56 4.80 -14.23 -1.32
CA MET A 56 3.72 -14.86 -2.08
C MET A 56 3.30 -16.14 -1.37
N SER A 57 2.03 -16.27 -0.98
CA SER A 57 1.52 -17.54 -0.45
C SER A 57 1.66 -18.64 -1.52
N GLU A 58 1.94 -19.87 -1.09
CA GLU A 58 2.10 -21.00 -2.01
C GLU A 58 0.85 -21.26 -2.85
N GLU A 59 -0.35 -20.90 -2.36
CA GLU A 59 -1.60 -21.02 -3.11
C GLU A 59 -1.64 -20.08 -4.33
N LEU A 60 -1.16 -18.85 -4.18
CA LEU A 60 -1.09 -17.90 -5.29
C LEU A 60 -0.04 -18.33 -6.33
N ARG A 61 1.07 -18.95 -5.88
CA ARG A 61 2.05 -19.57 -6.79
C ARG A 61 1.47 -20.73 -7.58
N ARG A 62 0.59 -21.53 -6.97
CA ARG A 62 -0.03 -22.69 -7.64
C ARG A 62 -1.05 -22.28 -8.71
N LYS A 63 -1.83 -21.22 -8.47
CA LYS A 63 -2.86 -20.72 -9.42
C LYS A 63 -2.31 -20.08 -10.69
N LEU A 64 -1.07 -19.60 -10.69
CA LEU A 64 -0.43 -18.90 -11.82
C LEU A 64 0.40 -19.80 -12.75
N LYS A 65 0.41 -21.12 -12.53
CA LYS A 65 1.04 -22.07 -13.46
C LYS A 65 0.19 -22.16 -14.74
N LEU A 66 0.67 -21.50 -15.80
CA LEU A 66 0.38 -21.84 -17.21
C LEU A 66 0.72 -23.30 -17.48
#